data_AF-A0A1M7HEC5-F1
#
_entry.id   AF-A0A1M7HEC5-F1
#
_cell.length_a   1.000
_cell.length_b   1.000
_cell.length_c   1.000
_cell.angle_alpha   90.00
_cell.angle_beta   90.00
_cell.angle_gamma   90.00
#
_symmetry.space_group_name_H-M   'P 1'
#
loop_
_entity.id
_entity.type
_entity.pdbx_description
1 polymer ?
#
loop_
_entity_poly.entity_id
_entity_poly.type
_entity_poly.pdbx_seq_one_letter_code
_entity_poly.pdbx_strand_id
1 'polypeptide(L)'
;MPSPFEPNSIVYTHIFLQLMTNKQKRTVTRKNALSVLHALYTDLPIEFRERVCKECKWSIPTFYRKMRIKDIQDIETKAITPALSNAEKDKIIQISEEVYKEGWKRLIRPTKSKVNTK
;
A
#
# COMPACT_ATOMS: atom_id res chain seq x y z
N MET A 1 -52.19 -27.35 34.89
CA MET A 1 -50.89 -27.84 34.38
C MET A 1 -50.00 -26.62 34.12
N PRO A 2 -48.93 -26.39 34.88
CA PRO A 2 -47.99 -25.31 34.58
C PRO A 2 -46.93 -25.77 33.57
N SER A 3 -46.59 -24.88 32.64
CA SER A 3 -45.59 -25.10 31.58
C SER A 3 -44.15 -25.12 32.14
N PRO A 4 -43.27 -26.02 31.67
CA PRO A 4 -41.91 -26.10 32.18
C PRO A 4 -40.91 -25.47 31.21
N PHE A 5 -40.78 -24.15 31.16
CA PHE A 5 -39.60 -23.51 30.54
C PHE A 5 -39.47 -22.07 31.03
N GLU A 6 -38.97 -21.90 32.26
CA GLU A 6 -38.26 -20.67 32.62
C GLU A 6 -36.76 -20.91 32.37
N PRO A 7 -36.17 -20.32 31.31
CA PRO A 7 -34.73 -20.38 31.14
C PRO A 7 -34.06 -19.46 32.16
N ASN A 8 -33.30 -20.08 33.07
CA ASN A 8 -32.44 -19.47 34.08
C ASN A 8 -31.87 -18.10 33.65
N SER A 9 -32.41 -17.01 34.20
CA SER A 9 -31.98 -15.62 33.85
C SER A 9 -30.53 -15.31 34.25
N ILE A 10 -29.95 -16.12 35.13
CA ILE A 10 -28.61 -15.93 35.69
C ILE A 10 -27.50 -16.20 34.66
N VAL A 11 -27.67 -17.17 33.75
CA VAL A 11 -26.65 -17.44 32.71
C VAL A 11 -26.60 -16.34 31.66
N TYR A 12 -27.75 -15.75 31.32
CA TYR A 12 -27.81 -14.65 30.38
C TYR A 12 -27.19 -13.37 30.94
N THR A 13 -27.42 -13.02 32.21
CA THR A 13 -26.80 -11.83 32.81
C THR A 13 -25.28 -11.97 32.92
N HIS A 14 -24.77 -13.16 33.23
CA HIS A 14 -23.32 -13.37 33.34
C HIS A 14 -22.61 -13.30 31.97
N ILE A 15 -23.21 -13.84 30.91
CA ILE A 15 -22.69 -13.72 29.54
C ILE A 15 -22.79 -12.27 29.04
N PHE A 16 -23.89 -11.57 29.33
CA PHE A 16 -24.09 -10.18 28.92
C PHE A 16 -23.13 -9.21 29.63
N LEU A 17 -22.81 -9.45 30.92
CA LEU A 17 -21.83 -8.65 31.67
C LEU A 17 -20.38 -8.92 31.21
N GLN A 18 -20.06 -10.16 30.80
CA GLN A 18 -18.76 -10.52 30.23
C GLN A 18 -18.55 -9.86 28.85
N LEU A 19 -19.62 -9.73 28.04
CA LEU A 19 -19.57 -9.02 26.74
C LEU A 19 -19.48 -7.50 26.90
N MET A 20 -20.01 -6.93 27.98
CA MET A 20 -19.95 -5.49 28.29
C MET A 20 -18.62 -5.04 28.92
N THR A 21 -17.68 -5.95 29.19
CA THR A 21 -16.39 -5.64 29.85
C THR A 21 -15.16 -5.94 28.99
N ASN A 22 -15.32 -6.36 27.73
CA ASN A 22 -14.19 -6.57 26.82
C ASN A 22 -13.67 -5.24 26.27
N LYS A 23 -13.04 -4.47 27.15
CA LYS A 23 -12.30 -3.27 26.83
C LYS A 23 -11.00 -3.72 26.17
N GLN A 24 -11.03 -4.00 24.86
CA GLN A 24 -9.84 -4.33 24.07
C GLN A 24 -8.73 -3.33 24.41
N LYS A 25 -7.70 -3.80 25.12
CA LYS A 25 -6.49 -3.01 25.36
C LYS A 25 -5.85 -2.76 24.00
N ARG A 26 -6.02 -1.54 23.46
CA ARG A 26 -5.31 -1.09 22.27
C ARG A 26 -3.82 -1.07 22.61
N THR A 27 -3.12 -2.14 22.29
CA THR A 27 -1.66 -2.18 22.41
C THR A 27 -1.10 -1.26 21.33
N VAL A 28 -0.32 -0.26 21.73
CA VAL A 28 0.44 0.56 20.79
C VAL A 28 1.58 -0.29 20.26
N THR A 29 1.29 -1.11 19.25
CA THR A 29 2.28 -1.99 18.63
C THR A 29 3.17 -1.14 17.72
N ARG A 30 4.45 -1.01 18.07
CA ARG A 30 5.43 -0.44 17.14
C ARG A 30 5.57 -1.40 15.96
N LYS A 31 5.34 -0.91 14.74
CA LYS A 31 5.55 -1.71 13.53
C LYS A 31 7.03 -2.11 13.46
N ASN A 32 7.30 -3.40 13.25
CA ASN A 32 8.66 -3.88 13.06
C ASN A 32 9.23 -3.39 11.72
N ALA A 33 10.55 -3.30 11.60
CA ALA A 33 11.21 -2.75 10.40
C ALA A 33 10.78 -3.48 9.12
N LEU A 34 10.62 -4.81 9.19
CA LEU A 34 10.16 -5.62 8.06
C LEU A 34 8.76 -5.21 7.58
N SER A 35 7.82 -4.98 8.49
CA SER A 35 6.45 -4.57 8.18
C SER A 35 6.41 -3.17 7.56
N VAL A 36 7.26 -2.25 8.03
CA VAL A 36 7.35 -0.90 7.46
C VAL A 36 7.98 -0.95 6.07
N LEU A 37 9.06 -1.72 5.88
CA LEU A 37 9.69 -1.92 4.57
C LEU A 37 8.74 -2.60 3.58
N HIS A 38 8.03 -3.65 4.01
CA HIS A 38 7.05 -4.33 3.17
C HIS A 38 5.96 -3.37 2.70
N ALA A 39 5.40 -2.55 3.60
CA ALA A 39 4.43 -1.53 3.24
C ALA A 39 5.00 -0.52 2.22
N LEU A 40 6.26 -0.10 2.38
CA LEU A 40 6.90 0.77 1.38
C LEU A 40 6.94 0.08 0.00
N TYR A 41 7.43 -1.16 -0.07
CA TYR A 41 7.58 -1.85 -1.35
C TYR A 41 6.25 -2.22 -2.01
N THR A 42 5.17 -2.38 -1.24
CA THR A 42 3.82 -2.56 -1.82
C THR A 42 3.24 -1.25 -2.35
N ASP A 43 3.53 -0.12 -1.71
CA ASP A 43 2.95 1.18 -2.06
C ASP A 43 3.72 1.89 -3.20
N LEU A 44 5.04 1.75 -3.24
CA LEU A 44 5.91 2.34 -4.27
C LEU A 44 5.46 2.07 -5.72
N PRO A 45 5.15 0.83 -6.16
CA PRO A 45 4.75 0.58 -7.53
C PRO A 45 3.40 1.23 -7.89
N ILE A 46 2.51 1.41 -6.91
CA ILE A 46 1.22 2.08 -7.10
C ILE A 46 1.47 3.58 -7.35
N GLU A 47 2.25 4.22 -6.48
CA GLU A 47 2.59 5.63 -6.59
C GLU A 47 3.38 5.95 -7.88
N PHE A 48 4.34 5.08 -8.23
CA PHE A 48 5.10 5.18 -9.47
C PHE A 48 4.17 5.15 -10.69
N ARG A 49 3.27 4.15 -10.77
CA ARG A 49 2.31 4.04 -11.88
C ARG A 49 1.44 5.30 -11.99
N GLU A 50 0.91 5.78 -10.87
CA GLU A 50 0.03 6.96 -10.86
C GLU A 50 0.74 8.22 -11.34
N ARG A 51 1.99 8.46 -10.88
CA ARG A 51 2.80 9.58 -11.36
C ARG A 51 3.15 9.47 -12.83
N VAL A 52 3.57 8.31 -13.30
CA VAL A 52 3.86 8.10 -14.73
C VAL A 52 2.60 8.35 -15.56
N CYS A 53 1.45 7.84 -15.15
CA CYS A 53 0.19 8.09 -15.85
C CYS A 53 -0.16 9.58 -15.90
N LYS A 54 0.04 10.31 -14.79
CA LYS A 54 -0.23 11.74 -14.70
C LYS A 54 0.71 12.57 -15.58
N GLU A 55 2.02 12.36 -15.46
CA GLU A 55 3.05 13.17 -16.12
C GLU A 55 3.14 12.87 -17.63
N CYS A 56 3.04 11.60 -18.03
CA CYS A 56 3.05 11.19 -19.43
C CYS A 56 1.66 11.25 -20.08
N LYS A 57 0.62 11.67 -19.35
CA LYS A 57 -0.80 11.70 -19.79
C LYS A 57 -1.29 10.36 -20.32
N TRP A 58 -0.86 9.28 -19.68
CA TRP A 58 -1.27 7.92 -20.04
C TRP A 58 -2.47 7.46 -19.22
N SER A 59 -3.32 6.65 -19.85
CA SER A 59 -4.29 5.84 -19.11
C SER A 59 -3.60 4.63 -18.47
N ILE A 60 -4.21 4.06 -17.42
CA ILE A 60 -3.74 2.81 -16.80
C ILE A 60 -3.57 1.68 -17.85
N PRO A 61 -4.52 1.45 -18.78
CA PRO A 61 -4.32 0.49 -19.87
C PRO A 61 -3.11 0.80 -20.76
N THR A 62 -2.87 2.07 -21.09
CA THR A 62 -1.73 2.49 -21.91
C THR A 62 -0.41 2.22 -21.20
N PHE A 63 -0.32 2.53 -19.90
CA PHE A 63 0.84 2.24 -19.07
C PHE A 63 1.19 0.75 -19.15
N TYR A 64 0.22 -0.13 -18.87
CA TYR A 64 0.47 -1.58 -18.90
C TYR A 64 0.75 -2.10 -20.30
N ARG A 65 0.16 -1.50 -21.35
CA ARG A 65 0.49 -1.85 -22.74
C ARG A 65 1.96 -1.52 -23.02
N LYS A 66 2.39 -0.29 -22.75
CA LYS A 66 3.76 0.19 -22.96
C LYS A 66 4.80 -0.60 -22.15
N MET A 67 4.48 -0.91 -20.90
CA MET A 67 5.33 -1.73 -20.02
C MET A 67 5.64 -3.14 -20.58
N ARG A 68 4.72 -3.72 -21.36
CA ARG A 68 4.89 -5.05 -21.95
C ARG A 68 5.53 -5.05 -23.34
N ILE A 69 5.56 -3.90 -24.02
CA ILE A 69 6.15 -3.80 -25.36
C ILE A 69 7.67 -3.88 -25.21
N LYS A 70 8.29 -4.70 -26.06
CA LYS A 70 9.75 -4.82 -26.15
C LYS A 70 10.27 -3.94 -27.27
N ASP A 71 11.50 -3.48 -27.12
CA ASP A 71 12.23 -2.84 -28.21
C ASP A 71 12.39 -3.83 -29.36
N ILE A 72 12.16 -3.36 -30.58
CA ILE A 72 12.20 -4.21 -31.78
C ILE A 72 13.60 -4.08 -32.37
N GLN A 73 14.29 -5.21 -32.49
CA GLN A 73 15.55 -5.29 -33.21
C GLN A 73 15.29 -5.80 -34.62
N ASP A 74 15.73 -5.03 -35.60
CA ASP A 74 15.76 -5.46 -36.99
C ASP A 74 16.85 -6.53 -37.17
N ILE A 75 16.49 -7.65 -37.80
CA ILE A 75 17.36 -8.81 -37.99
C ILE A 75 18.45 -8.51 -39.03
N GLU A 76 18.14 -7.72 -40.04
CA GLU A 76 19.01 -7.46 -41.17
C GLU A 76 19.94 -6.28 -40.89
N THR A 77 19.39 -5.18 -40.38
CA THR A 77 20.16 -3.95 -40.12
C THR A 77 20.77 -3.89 -38.72
N LYS A 78 20.37 -4.81 -37.82
CA LYS A 78 20.67 -4.78 -36.37
C LYS A 78 20.21 -3.51 -35.65
N ALA A 79 19.42 -2.65 -36.31
CA ALA A 79 18.92 -1.41 -35.74
C ALA A 79 17.88 -1.70 -34.64
N ILE A 80 17.91 -0.90 -33.56
CA ILE A 80 16.98 -1.03 -32.43
C ILE A 80 15.96 0.11 -32.50
N THR A 81 14.69 -0.22 -32.66
CA THR A 81 13.58 0.73 -32.56
C THR A 81 13.00 0.67 -31.14
N PRO A 82 13.18 1.74 -30.33
CA PRO A 82 12.71 1.73 -28.95
C PRO A 82 11.19 1.87 -28.88
N ALA A 83 10.55 1.13 -27.97
CA ALA A 83 9.11 1.17 -27.74
C ALA A 83 8.62 2.47 -27.06
N LEU A 84 9.56 3.16 -26.40
CA LEU A 84 9.40 4.44 -25.71
C LEU A 84 10.30 5.48 -26.36
N SER A 85 9.77 6.68 -26.52
CA SER A 85 10.58 7.84 -26.94
C SER A 85 11.62 8.19 -25.87
N ASN A 86 12.71 8.85 -26.26
CA ASN A 86 13.75 9.27 -25.33
C ASN A 86 13.20 10.18 -24.22
N ALA A 87 12.30 11.12 -24.58
CA ALA A 87 11.66 12.01 -23.61
C ALA A 87 10.80 11.25 -22.58
N GLU A 88 10.07 10.21 -23.01
CA GLU A 88 9.32 9.35 -22.09
C GLU A 88 10.26 8.59 -21.15
N LYS A 89 11.37 8.05 -21.68
CA LYS A 89 12.37 7.32 -20.88
C LYS A 89 12.96 8.20 -19.79
N ASP A 90 13.44 9.39 -20.16
CA ASP A 90 14.05 10.34 -19.22
C ASP A 90 13.06 10.72 -18.11
N LYS A 91 11.81 11.01 -18.50
CA LYS A 91 10.76 11.35 -17.56
C LYS A 91 10.41 10.18 -16.61
N ILE A 92 10.36 8.95 -17.12
CA ILE A 92 10.09 7.76 -16.30
C ILE A 92 11.22 7.53 -15.29
N ILE A 93 12.48 7.68 -15.69
CA ILE A 93 13.64 7.54 -14.81
C ILE A 93 13.57 8.60 -13.71
N GLN A 94 13.34 9.86 -14.08
CA GLN A 94 13.18 10.95 -13.12
C GLN A 94 12.08 10.65 -12.09
N ILE A 95 10.89 10.22 -12.53
CA ILE A 95 9.78 9.87 -11.64
C ILE A 95 10.16 8.72 -10.70
N SER A 96 10.91 7.74 -11.19
CA SER A 96 11.34 6.60 -10.37
C SER A 96 12.24 7.02 -9.20
N GLU A 97 13.19 7.93 -9.45
CA GLU A 97 14.09 8.47 -8.44
C GLU A 97 13.33 9.30 -7.41
N GLU A 98 12.41 10.16 -7.86
CA GLU A 98 11.58 10.99 -6.98
C GLU A 98 10.71 10.13 -6.05
N VAL A 99 10.01 9.13 -6.61
CA VAL A 99 9.13 8.23 -5.85
C VAL A 99 9.93 7.43 -4.82
N TYR A 100 11.08 6.89 -5.21
CA TYR A 100 11.96 6.18 -4.28
C TYR A 100 12.44 7.08 -3.15
N LYS A 101 12.95 8.27 -3.48
CA LYS A 101 13.47 9.24 -2.51
C LYS A 101 12.39 9.70 -1.52
N GLU A 102 11.17 9.93 -2.00
CA GLU A 102 10.04 10.30 -1.14
C GLU A 102 9.58 9.14 -0.26
N GLY A 103 9.45 7.94 -0.81
CA GLY A 103 9.15 6.73 -0.06
C GLY A 103 10.17 6.46 1.04
N TRP A 104 11.45 6.58 0.73
CA TRP A 104 12.54 6.42 1.69
C TRP A 104 12.51 7.48 2.80
N LYS A 105 12.20 8.74 2.46
CA LYS A 105 12.01 9.80 3.46
C LYS A 105 10.84 9.51 4.40
N ARG A 106 9.77 8.87 3.94
CA ARG A 106 8.64 8.46 4.80
C ARG A 106 9.04 7.39 5.81
N LEU A 107 9.98 6.49 5.46
CA LEU A 107 10.52 5.49 6.39
C LEU A 107 11.42 6.10 7.47
N ILE A 108 12.33 6.98 7.08
CA ILE A 108 13.36 7.51 8.00
C ILE A 108 12.78 8.54 8.96
N ARG A 109 11.75 9.29 8.57
CA ARG A 109 11.17 10.31 9.47
C ARG A 109 10.61 9.59 10.70
N PRO A 110 11.20 9.80 11.90
CA PRO A 110 10.64 9.23 13.10
C PRO A 110 9.24 9.83 13.26
N THR A 111 8.23 8.98 13.31
CA THR A 111 6.89 9.40 13.71
C THR A 111 7.04 10.04 15.08
N LYS A 112 6.97 11.38 15.15
CA LYS A 112 6.86 12.09 16.42
C LYS A 112 5.53 11.68 17.03
N SER A 113 5.51 10.55 17.74
CA SER A 113 4.43 10.20 18.64
C SER A 113 4.39 11.31 19.68
N LYS A 114 3.39 12.18 19.60
CA LYS A 114 3.10 13.16 20.65
C LYS A 114 2.84 12.35 21.93
N VAL A 115 3.85 12.24 22.78
CA VAL A 115 3.69 11.75 24.15
C VAL A 115 2.88 12.83 24.85
N ASN A 116 1.60 12.55 25.08
CA ASN A 116 0.73 13.44 25.83
C ASN A 116 1.02 13.18 27.30
N THR A 117 1.91 13.98 27.89
CA THR A 117 2.15 13.99 29.33
C THR A 117 0.97 14.71 29.98
N LYS A 118 0.15 13.96 30.71
CA LYS A 118 -0.74 14.48 31.76
C LYS A 118 -0.40 13.77 33.04
#